data_AF-A0A4V2TSI8-F1
#
_entry.id   AF-A0A4V2TSI8-F1
#
_cell.length_a   1.000
_cell.length_b   1.000
_cell.length_c   1.000
_cell.angle_alpha   90.00
_cell.angle_beta   90.00
_cell.angle_gamma   90.00
#
_symmetry.space_group_name_H-M   'P 1'
#
loop_
_entity.id
_entity.type
_entity.pdbx_description
1 polymer ?
#
loop_
_entity_poly.entity_id
_entity_poly.type
_entity_poly.pdbx_seq_one_letter_code
_entity_poly.pdbx_strand_id
1 'polypeptide(L)'
;MTKTSSYADSLAAADKQAGFDYQFYIFLLKCLEIKTGQVIGYEEKDDVHIDFNNQTTFIQVKHTIGSVKGGGRPNLTQKDTDLWKTVANWINIINDPASQRSLEADQIKFIDKSEFILISNKSISDTNTFIDMVTKFKSTQKTIADVRVVLGKMITKTNPTDYSEVDKYILAFSAQSDAWLSTFLKKLCFTLEINNIIIYLKDQIKERYMIQSDAQSDDVFNCLFSNLKTEIYNHVSEGNRSISFKYEDIKDFTSACLYRINKPLVRTYETLDLPDNLEDQNFIKQLIDIGDVQQGDTETIIEYTKFKVLMAQNMKDWEQNHELLPTSKTAFIDNCILKWKNIHTKHHRPAFNSTLTEEKLRQAGLNCLDEIRLIELSVSDVSLDSMLSNGQFYSLSDELKIGWAHDWKTSYL
;
A
#
# COMPACT_ATOMS: atom_id res chain seq x y z
N MET A 1 -24.73 30.24 -24.29
CA MET A 1 -25.88 29.49 -23.74
C MET A 1 -25.59 29.20 -22.28
N THR A 2 -26.27 29.89 -21.36
CA THR A 2 -26.24 29.60 -19.93
C THR A 2 -26.94 28.27 -19.70
N LYS A 3 -26.19 27.25 -19.29
CA LYS A 3 -26.74 25.94 -18.93
C LYS A 3 -27.62 26.16 -17.70
N THR A 4 -28.93 26.10 -17.85
CA THR A 4 -29.88 26.17 -16.73
C THR A 4 -29.65 24.92 -15.88
N SER A 5 -29.07 25.06 -14.68
CA SER A 5 -28.88 23.91 -13.79
C SER A 5 -30.24 23.41 -13.33
N SER A 6 -30.48 22.11 -13.44
CA SER A 6 -31.70 21.49 -12.93
C SER A 6 -31.73 21.53 -11.39
N TYR A 7 -32.90 21.40 -10.79
CA TYR A 7 -33.00 21.22 -9.33
C TYR A 7 -32.24 19.98 -8.86
N ALA A 8 -32.19 18.92 -9.67
CA ALA A 8 -31.38 17.73 -9.40
C ALA A 8 -29.87 18.05 -9.33
N ASP A 9 -29.36 18.97 -10.16
CA ASP A 9 -27.96 19.42 -10.10
C ASP A 9 -27.64 20.16 -8.79
N SER A 10 -28.63 20.84 -8.18
CA SER A 10 -28.46 21.48 -6.87
C SER A 10 -28.47 20.49 -5.69
N LEU A 11 -29.05 19.29 -5.90
CA LEU A 11 -29.03 18.18 -4.94
C LEU A 11 -27.80 17.29 -5.11
N ALA A 12 -27.13 17.33 -6.26
CA ALA A 12 -25.95 16.53 -6.54
C ALA A 12 -24.80 16.90 -5.59
N ALA A 13 -24.26 15.90 -4.88
CA ALA A 13 -23.16 16.08 -3.94
C ALA A 13 -21.82 15.56 -4.47
N ALA A 14 -21.73 15.24 -5.78
CA ALA A 14 -20.55 14.62 -6.39
C ALA A 14 -19.27 15.45 -6.18
N ASP A 15 -19.36 16.78 -6.31
CA ASP A 15 -18.21 17.67 -6.09
C ASP A 15 -17.74 17.68 -4.63
N LYS A 16 -18.69 17.61 -3.68
CA LYS A 16 -18.38 17.52 -2.24
C LYS A 16 -17.74 16.18 -1.92
N GLN A 17 -18.31 15.09 -2.45
CA GLN A 17 -17.78 13.74 -2.29
C GLN A 17 -16.34 13.64 -2.80
N ALA A 18 -16.05 14.16 -3.99
CA ALA A 18 -14.70 14.19 -4.53
C ALA A 18 -13.72 15.02 -3.67
N GLY A 19 -14.20 16.07 -2.99
CA GLY A 19 -13.42 16.80 -1.98
C GLY A 19 -13.05 15.93 -0.78
N PHE A 20 -14.02 15.23 -0.20
CA PHE A 20 -13.80 14.31 0.93
C PHE A 20 -12.91 13.11 0.55
N ASP A 21 -13.06 12.57 -0.66
CA ASP A 21 -12.20 11.49 -1.14
C ASP A 21 -10.76 11.98 -1.31
N TYR A 22 -10.57 13.20 -1.84
CA TYR A 22 -9.24 13.81 -1.95
C TYR A 22 -8.59 14.05 -0.57
N GLN A 23 -9.36 14.53 0.42
CA GLN A 23 -8.92 14.63 1.82
C GLN A 23 -8.46 13.28 2.36
N PHE A 24 -9.24 12.24 2.14
CA PHE A 24 -8.89 10.90 2.59
C PHE A 24 -7.62 10.35 1.91
N TYR A 25 -7.42 10.61 0.62
CA TYR A 25 -6.18 10.22 -0.06
C TYR A 25 -4.95 10.94 0.52
N ILE A 26 -5.08 12.22 0.89
CA ILE A 26 -4.01 12.94 1.60
C ILE A 26 -3.77 12.34 2.98
N PHE A 27 -4.82 11.98 3.72
CA PHE A 27 -4.69 11.28 4.99
C PHE A 27 -3.93 9.97 4.83
N LEU A 28 -4.29 9.15 3.85
CA LEU A 28 -3.59 7.89 3.54
C LEU A 28 -2.11 8.14 3.20
N LEU A 29 -1.82 9.20 2.44
CA LEU A 29 -0.44 9.58 2.12
C LEU A 29 0.34 9.90 3.40
N LYS A 30 -0.26 10.67 4.32
CA LYS A 30 0.36 10.99 5.61
C LYS A 30 0.50 9.78 6.52
N CYS A 31 -0.43 8.80 6.48
CA CYS A 31 -0.23 7.51 7.15
C CYS A 31 1.04 6.79 6.67
N LEU A 32 1.39 6.87 5.38
CA LEU A 32 2.64 6.28 4.88
C LEU A 32 3.88 7.02 5.36
N GLU A 33 3.76 8.31 5.71
CA GLU A 33 4.88 9.17 6.10
C GLU A 33 5.15 9.22 7.61
N ILE A 34 4.18 8.83 8.46
CA ILE A 34 4.33 8.92 9.90
C ILE A 34 5.47 8.03 10.45
N LYS A 35 6.01 8.45 11.59
CA LYS A 35 7.17 7.88 12.27
C LYS A 35 6.79 7.37 13.66
N THR A 36 7.64 6.54 14.24
CA THR A 36 7.48 6.00 15.60
C THR A 36 7.24 7.13 16.63
N GLY A 37 6.23 6.92 17.48
CA GLY A 37 5.80 7.89 18.49
C GLY A 37 4.87 8.99 17.98
N GLN A 38 4.59 9.05 16.67
CA GLN A 38 3.60 9.96 16.12
C GLN A 38 2.19 9.38 16.16
N VAL A 39 1.20 10.26 16.28
CA VAL A 39 -0.22 9.94 16.14
C VAL A 39 -0.78 10.77 15.00
N ILE A 40 -1.43 10.14 14.03
CA ILE A 40 -2.13 10.83 12.95
C ILE A 40 -3.63 10.80 13.23
N GLY A 41 -4.34 11.89 12.98
CA GLY A 41 -5.79 11.87 13.01
C GLY A 41 -6.44 12.53 11.81
N TYR A 42 -7.72 12.20 11.62
CA TYR A 42 -8.52 12.55 10.45
C TYR A 42 -9.81 13.25 10.91
N GLU A 43 -10.12 14.43 10.37
CA GLU A 43 -11.35 15.18 10.67
C GLU A 43 -11.56 15.47 12.17
N GLU A 44 -10.48 15.66 12.93
CA GLU A 44 -10.53 15.94 14.38
C GLU A 44 -10.06 17.35 14.72
N LYS A 45 -8.76 17.65 14.53
CA LYS A 45 -8.18 18.98 14.79
C LYS A 45 -8.11 19.89 13.56
N ASP A 46 -8.02 19.27 12.39
CA ASP A 46 -8.10 19.83 11.04
C ASP A 46 -8.50 18.65 10.12
N ASP A 47 -8.49 18.82 8.79
CA ASP A 47 -8.77 17.72 7.85
C ASP A 47 -7.85 16.53 8.13
N VAL A 48 -6.56 16.80 8.38
CA VAL A 48 -5.57 15.84 8.90
C VAL A 48 -4.72 16.53 9.97
N HIS A 49 -4.30 15.80 11.00
CA HIS A 49 -3.30 16.30 11.93
C HIS A 49 -2.30 15.22 12.34
N ILE A 50 -1.10 15.65 12.74
CA ILE A 50 -0.06 14.76 13.28
C ILE A 50 0.44 15.32 14.60
N ASP A 51 0.36 14.53 15.67
CA ASP A 51 0.92 14.86 16.98
C ASP A 51 2.24 14.14 17.23
N PHE A 52 3.21 14.84 17.81
CA PHE A 52 4.47 14.27 18.27
C PHE A 52 5.11 15.13 19.37
N ASN A 53 5.49 14.54 20.51
CA ASN A 53 6.22 15.26 21.58
C ASN A 53 5.62 16.62 21.97
N ASN A 54 4.30 16.70 22.16
CA ASN A 54 3.54 17.93 22.43
C ASN A 54 3.60 19.00 21.32
N GLN A 55 3.94 18.60 20.10
CA GLN A 55 3.80 19.42 18.90
C GLN A 55 2.67 18.87 18.03
N THR A 56 1.99 19.76 17.32
CA THR A 56 0.89 19.39 16.41
C THR A 56 1.08 20.02 15.04
N THR A 57 1.08 19.21 14.00
CA THR A 57 1.00 19.66 12.61
C THR A 57 -0.45 19.63 12.18
N PHE A 58 -1.02 20.80 11.92
CA PHE A 58 -2.37 20.98 11.35
C PHE A 58 -2.28 21.00 9.84
N ILE A 59 -3.05 20.14 9.18
CA ILE A 59 -3.02 19.98 7.72
C ILE A 59 -4.43 20.20 7.19
N GLN A 60 -4.63 21.33 6.52
CA GLN A 60 -5.86 21.62 5.81
C GLN A 60 -5.69 21.24 4.33
N VAL A 61 -6.66 20.54 3.77
CA VAL A 61 -6.65 20.08 2.39
C VAL A 61 -7.73 20.81 1.58
N LYS A 62 -7.36 21.28 0.38
CA LYS A 62 -8.28 21.96 -0.54
C LYS A 62 -8.18 21.38 -1.94
N HIS A 63 -9.29 20.83 -2.42
CA HIS A 63 -9.42 20.28 -3.76
C HIS A 63 -10.30 21.17 -4.64
N THR A 64 -9.91 21.38 -5.90
CA THR A 64 -10.75 22.06 -6.89
C THR A 64 -10.96 21.20 -8.13
N ILE A 65 -12.23 21.06 -8.51
CA ILE A 65 -12.72 20.23 -9.63
C ILE A 65 -12.94 21.06 -10.90
N GLY A 66 -13.08 22.39 -10.75
CA GLY A 66 -13.33 23.30 -11.87
C GLY A 66 -12.13 23.48 -12.80
N SER A 67 -12.41 23.73 -14.08
CA SER A 67 -11.43 24.14 -15.08
C SER A 67 -11.62 25.60 -15.47
N VAL A 68 -10.52 26.31 -15.73
CA VAL A 68 -10.53 27.64 -16.34
C VAL A 68 -10.96 27.51 -17.80
N LYS A 69 -11.54 28.56 -18.40
CA LYS A 69 -11.77 28.63 -19.85
C LYS A 69 -10.44 28.39 -20.58
N GLY A 70 -10.28 27.20 -21.18
CA GLY A 70 -9.02 26.77 -21.80
C GLY A 70 -8.46 25.43 -21.30
N GLY A 71 -9.08 24.78 -20.32
CA GLY A 71 -8.78 23.38 -19.98
C GLY A 71 -7.68 23.14 -18.94
N GLY A 72 -7.41 24.11 -18.06
CA GLY A 72 -6.50 23.94 -16.91
C GLY A 72 -7.23 24.09 -15.57
N ARG A 73 -6.61 23.72 -14.44
CA ARG A 73 -7.15 24.01 -13.09
C ARG A 73 -6.91 25.48 -12.72
N PRO A 74 -7.79 26.12 -11.92
CA PRO A 74 -7.55 27.48 -11.47
C PRO A 74 -6.38 27.55 -10.50
N ASN A 75 -5.51 28.54 -10.70
CA ASN A 75 -4.37 28.77 -9.80
C ASN A 75 -4.86 29.33 -8.46
N LEU A 76 -4.07 29.11 -7.41
CA LEU A 76 -4.22 29.72 -6.10
C LEU A 76 -3.85 31.20 -6.20
N THR A 77 -4.87 32.06 -6.32
CA THR A 77 -4.69 33.52 -6.43
C THR A 77 -4.38 34.17 -5.08
N GLN A 78 -3.86 35.40 -5.08
CA GLN A 78 -3.58 36.11 -3.82
C GLN A 78 -4.84 36.37 -2.96
N LYS A 79 -6.03 36.42 -3.56
CA LYS A 79 -7.32 36.60 -2.87
C LYS A 79 -8.17 35.33 -2.91
N ASP A 80 -7.53 34.16 -2.99
CA ASP A 80 -8.27 32.90 -2.99
C ASP A 80 -9.03 32.72 -1.68
N THR A 81 -10.34 32.47 -1.79
CA THR A 81 -11.23 32.36 -0.63
C THR A 81 -10.87 31.18 0.26
N ASP A 82 -10.47 30.04 -0.32
CA ASP A 82 -10.13 28.85 0.46
C ASP A 82 -8.85 29.07 1.26
N LEU A 83 -7.86 29.76 0.68
CA LEU A 83 -6.64 30.17 1.37
C LEU A 83 -6.96 31.02 2.60
N TRP A 84 -7.65 32.14 2.40
CA TRP A 84 -7.88 33.10 3.47
C TRP A 84 -8.85 32.61 4.53
N LYS A 85 -9.84 31.80 4.15
CA LYS A 85 -10.72 31.11 5.11
C LYS A 85 -9.94 30.10 5.95
N THR A 86 -9.00 29.37 5.36
CA THR A 86 -8.13 28.44 6.12
C THR A 86 -7.27 29.20 7.12
N VAL A 87 -6.62 30.29 6.69
CA VAL A 87 -5.85 31.16 7.60
C VAL A 87 -6.72 31.72 8.71
N ALA A 88 -7.94 32.18 8.41
CA ALA A 88 -8.88 32.66 9.41
C ALA A 88 -9.29 31.58 10.42
N ASN A 89 -9.52 30.34 9.98
CA ASN A 89 -9.78 29.23 10.88
C ASN A 89 -8.60 28.96 11.82
N TRP A 90 -7.36 28.98 11.31
CA TRP A 90 -6.18 28.83 12.16
C TRP A 90 -6.00 29.98 13.15
N ILE A 91 -6.30 31.23 12.76
CA ILE A 91 -6.35 32.36 13.71
C ILE A 91 -7.33 32.06 14.86
N ASN A 92 -8.53 31.58 14.53
CA ASN A 92 -9.54 31.24 15.54
C ASN A 92 -9.08 30.12 16.46
N ILE A 93 -8.42 29.08 15.94
CA ILE A 93 -7.83 28.01 16.74
C ILE A 93 -6.75 28.56 17.68
N ILE A 94 -5.83 29.36 17.16
CA ILE A 94 -4.72 29.92 17.94
C ILE A 94 -5.25 30.83 19.04
N ASN A 95 -6.23 31.68 18.73
CA ASN A 95 -6.75 32.70 19.65
C ASN A 95 -7.93 32.21 20.49
N ASP A 96 -8.23 30.90 20.50
CA ASP A 96 -9.38 30.33 21.18
C ASP A 96 -9.30 30.47 22.72
N PRO A 97 -10.16 31.29 23.34
CA PRO A 97 -10.21 31.44 24.79
C PRO A 97 -10.63 30.17 25.52
N ALA A 98 -11.47 29.33 24.91
CA ALA A 98 -11.94 28.09 25.52
C ALA A 98 -10.79 27.08 25.71
N SER A 99 -9.78 27.17 24.85
CA SER A 99 -8.53 26.44 24.96
C SER A 99 -7.45 27.16 25.78
N GLN A 100 -7.83 28.15 26.62
CA GLN A 100 -6.94 28.93 27.48
C GLN A 100 -5.90 29.79 26.74
N ARG A 101 -6.21 30.27 25.52
CA ARG A 101 -5.31 31.11 24.70
C ARG A 101 -5.80 32.56 24.55
N SER A 102 -6.27 33.16 25.65
CA SER A 102 -6.74 34.56 25.68
C SER A 102 -5.62 35.60 25.69
N LEU A 103 -4.39 35.21 26.07
CA LEU A 103 -3.23 36.09 26.12
C LEU A 103 -2.27 35.78 24.96
N GLU A 104 -1.64 36.82 24.42
CA GLU A 104 -0.70 36.70 23.30
C GLU A 104 0.48 35.74 23.61
N ALA A 105 0.96 35.72 24.85
CA ALA A 105 2.04 34.81 25.26
C ALA A 105 1.65 33.33 25.10
N ASP A 106 0.40 32.98 25.42
CA ASP A 106 -0.10 31.59 25.30
C ASP A 106 -0.38 31.23 23.83
N GLN A 107 -0.83 32.20 23.04
CA GLN A 107 -1.00 32.06 21.59
C GLN A 107 0.35 31.79 20.90
N ILE A 108 1.38 32.60 21.20
CA ILE A 108 2.73 32.41 20.66
C ILE A 108 3.31 31.06 21.07
N LYS A 109 3.18 30.68 22.35
CA LYS A 109 3.63 29.37 22.85
C LYS A 109 2.94 28.20 22.14
N PHE A 110 1.66 28.35 21.79
CA PHE A 110 0.93 27.37 20.99
C PHE A 110 1.45 27.31 19.55
N ILE A 111 1.64 28.47 18.90
CA ILE A 111 2.21 28.54 17.55
C ILE A 111 3.60 27.89 17.51
N ASP A 112 4.46 28.13 18.50
CA ASP A 112 5.82 27.57 18.55
C ASP A 112 5.84 26.03 18.55
N LYS A 113 4.79 25.43 19.12
CA LYS A 113 4.56 23.98 19.14
C LYS A 113 3.69 23.48 17.98
N SER A 114 3.35 24.34 17.03
CA SER A 114 2.48 23.99 15.93
C SER A 114 3.16 24.18 14.57
N GLU A 115 2.69 23.44 13.58
CA GLU A 115 2.93 23.68 12.16
C GLU A 115 1.58 23.75 11.45
N PHE A 116 1.47 24.61 10.44
CA PHE A 116 0.22 24.82 9.70
C PHE A 116 0.48 24.61 8.22
N ILE A 117 -0.10 23.57 7.63
CA ILE A 117 0.17 23.17 6.25
C ILE A 117 -1.13 23.25 5.44
N LEU A 118 -1.11 24.04 4.38
CA LEU A 118 -2.16 24.02 3.36
C LEU A 118 -1.73 23.11 2.21
N ILE A 119 -2.47 22.03 1.99
CA ILE A 119 -2.29 21.12 0.85
C ILE A 119 -3.36 21.41 -0.21
N SER A 120 -2.95 21.56 -1.47
CA SER A 120 -3.91 21.76 -2.57
C SER A 120 -3.44 21.22 -3.91
N ASN A 121 -4.40 20.89 -4.78
CA ASN A 121 -4.15 20.56 -6.18
C ASN A 121 -4.01 21.79 -7.10
N LYS A 122 -4.21 23.01 -6.57
CA LYS A 122 -3.99 24.26 -7.32
C LYS A 122 -2.49 24.53 -7.47
N SER A 123 -2.08 25.07 -8.61
CA SER A 123 -0.77 25.68 -8.80
C SER A 123 -0.74 27.12 -8.26
N ILE A 124 0.44 27.65 -7.98
CA ILE A 124 0.55 29.06 -7.57
C ILE A 124 0.35 29.98 -8.78
N SER A 125 -0.35 31.10 -8.60
CA SER A 125 -0.36 32.16 -9.61
C SER A 125 0.90 33.00 -9.51
N ASP A 126 1.49 33.39 -10.65
CA ASP A 126 2.61 34.35 -10.70
C ASP A 126 2.30 35.69 -10.03
N THR A 127 1.01 36.00 -9.85
CA THR A 127 0.53 37.21 -9.17
C THR A 127 0.30 37.01 -7.66
N ASN A 128 0.57 35.82 -7.11
CA ASN A 128 0.37 35.53 -5.70
C ASN A 128 1.50 36.12 -4.83
N THR A 129 1.38 37.42 -4.55
CA THR A 129 2.37 38.16 -3.75
C THR A 129 2.42 37.73 -2.28
N PHE A 130 1.34 37.12 -1.75
CA PHE A 130 1.29 36.69 -0.36
C PHE A 130 2.19 35.49 -0.12
N ILE A 131 2.07 34.42 -0.90
CA ILE A 131 2.89 33.21 -0.70
C ILE A 131 4.37 33.50 -0.95
N ASP A 132 4.69 34.29 -1.99
CA ASP A 132 6.06 34.77 -2.23
C ASP A 132 6.59 35.58 -1.03
N MET A 133 5.76 36.45 -0.45
CA MET A 133 6.11 37.17 0.77
C MET A 133 6.38 36.23 1.94
N VAL A 134 5.56 35.20 2.17
CA VAL A 134 5.80 34.22 3.26
C VAL A 134 7.13 33.50 3.06
N THR A 135 7.42 33.04 1.84
CA THR A 135 8.68 32.37 1.50
C THR A 135 9.89 33.29 1.75
N LYS A 136 9.81 34.54 1.30
CA LYS A 136 10.88 35.55 1.50
C LYS A 136 11.04 35.97 2.94
N PHE A 137 9.96 36.01 3.71
CA PHE A 137 10.00 36.27 5.15
C PHE A 137 10.73 35.13 5.89
N LYS A 138 10.39 33.88 5.57
CA LYS A 138 11.05 32.68 6.13
C LYS A 138 12.54 32.62 5.82
N SER A 139 12.94 33.02 4.62
CA SER A 139 14.35 33.09 4.21
C SER A 139 15.06 34.38 4.64
N THR A 140 14.45 35.20 5.51
CA THR A 140 14.99 36.46 6.04
C THR A 140 15.24 37.56 5.00
N GLN A 141 14.72 37.41 3.78
CA GLN A 141 14.79 38.42 2.72
C GLN A 141 13.76 39.54 2.88
N LYS A 142 12.73 39.34 3.72
CA LYS A 142 11.72 40.34 4.07
C LYS A 142 11.54 40.45 5.57
N THR A 143 11.27 41.66 6.04
CA THR A 143 10.97 41.98 7.45
C THR A 143 9.46 41.93 7.72
N ILE A 144 9.07 41.98 9.00
CA ILE A 144 7.65 42.07 9.36
C ILE A 144 6.99 43.36 8.85
N ALA A 145 7.75 44.47 8.75
CA ALA A 145 7.27 45.71 8.16
C ALA A 145 6.93 45.53 6.66
N ASP A 146 7.73 44.75 5.93
CA ASP A 146 7.43 44.42 4.52
C ASP A 146 6.14 43.60 4.40
N VAL A 147 5.90 42.67 5.33
CA VAL A 147 4.65 41.90 5.40
C VAL A 147 3.45 42.84 5.56
N ARG A 148 3.53 43.79 6.50
CA ARG A 148 2.47 44.80 6.72
C ARG A 148 2.15 45.58 5.46
N VAL A 149 3.18 46.00 4.73
CA VAL A 149 3.02 46.72 3.45
C VAL A 149 2.31 45.85 2.41
N VAL A 150 2.66 44.57 2.29
CA VAL A 150 1.99 43.65 1.36
C VAL A 150 0.53 43.46 1.74
N LEU A 151 0.22 43.17 3.01
CA LEU A 151 -1.15 43.00 3.49
C LEU A 151 -2.00 44.26 3.29
N GLY A 152 -1.45 45.44 3.56
CA GLY A 152 -2.14 46.72 3.35
C GLY A 152 -2.49 46.97 1.88
N LYS A 153 -1.66 46.52 0.93
CA LYS A 153 -1.95 46.63 -0.51
C LYS A 153 -3.04 45.67 -0.97
N MET A 154 -3.28 44.58 -0.25
CA MET A 154 -4.31 43.60 -0.62
C MET A 154 -5.72 44.12 -0.33
N ILE A 155 -5.89 45.00 0.65
CA ILE A 155 -7.19 45.62 0.96
C ILE A 155 -7.30 46.95 0.22
N THR A 156 -7.94 46.93 -0.94
CA THR A 156 -8.04 48.10 -1.83
C THR A 156 -9.26 48.97 -1.57
N LYS A 157 -10.20 48.49 -0.75
CA LYS A 157 -11.44 49.20 -0.39
C LYS A 157 -11.23 50.01 0.88
N THR A 158 -11.79 51.21 0.92
CA THR A 158 -11.69 52.14 2.06
C THR A 158 -12.93 52.10 2.96
N ASN A 159 -14.11 51.76 2.43
CA ASN A 159 -15.35 51.64 3.19
C ASN A 159 -15.56 50.21 3.70
N PRO A 160 -15.76 49.99 5.02
CA PRO A 160 -15.98 48.66 5.58
C PRO A 160 -17.21 47.91 5.04
N THR A 161 -18.22 48.63 4.56
CA THR A 161 -19.43 48.05 3.94
C THR A 161 -19.14 47.39 2.59
N ASP A 162 -18.01 47.71 1.96
CA ASP A 162 -17.65 47.21 0.62
C ASP A 162 -16.66 46.03 0.71
N TYR A 163 -16.31 45.58 1.91
CA TYR A 163 -15.38 44.48 2.12
C TYR A 163 -15.98 43.15 1.70
N SER A 164 -15.28 42.44 0.82
CA SER A 164 -15.57 41.04 0.54
C SER A 164 -15.27 40.18 1.77
N GLU A 165 -15.79 38.95 1.81
CA GLU A 165 -15.44 37.99 2.87
C GLU A 165 -13.93 37.76 2.95
N VAL A 166 -13.24 37.72 1.81
CA VAL A 166 -11.78 37.59 1.76
C VAL A 166 -11.09 38.81 2.39
N ASP A 167 -11.60 40.02 2.17
CA ASP A 167 -11.04 41.22 2.80
C ASP A 167 -11.19 41.16 4.33
N LYS A 168 -12.30 40.62 4.84
CA LYS A 168 -12.52 40.42 6.29
C LYS A 168 -11.51 39.44 6.89
N TYR A 169 -11.22 38.34 6.19
CA TYR A 169 -10.19 37.38 6.63
C TYR A 169 -8.78 38.00 6.63
N ILE A 170 -8.43 38.76 5.57
CA ILE A 170 -7.14 39.47 5.49
C ILE A 170 -7.03 40.50 6.61
N LEU A 171 -8.11 41.22 6.93
CA LEU A 171 -8.15 42.18 8.04
C LEU A 171 -7.95 41.49 9.39
N ALA A 172 -8.61 40.35 9.63
CA ALA A 172 -8.43 39.59 10.87
C ALA A 172 -6.98 39.11 11.05
N PHE A 173 -6.35 38.66 9.95
CA PHE A 173 -4.92 38.33 9.94
C PHE A 173 -4.05 39.57 10.18
N SER A 174 -4.34 40.67 9.50
CA SER A 174 -3.60 41.93 9.63
C SER A 174 -3.79 42.60 10.99
N ALA A 175 -4.80 42.24 11.77
CA ALA A 175 -5.03 42.78 13.11
C ALA A 175 -4.13 42.14 14.18
N GLN A 176 -3.51 40.99 13.90
CA GLN A 176 -2.60 40.33 14.85
C GLN A 176 -1.32 41.17 15.06
N SER A 177 -0.66 41.03 16.21
CA SER A 177 0.58 41.76 16.53
C SER A 177 1.75 41.35 15.60
N ASP A 178 2.81 42.16 15.56
CA ASP A 178 4.02 41.82 14.79
C ASP A 178 4.70 40.54 15.30
N ALA A 179 4.70 40.32 16.62
CA ALA A 179 5.27 39.12 17.24
C ALA A 179 4.45 37.88 16.85
N TRP A 180 3.13 37.94 16.99
CA TRP A 180 2.21 36.87 16.60
C TRP A 180 2.37 36.51 15.12
N LEU A 181 2.33 37.51 14.23
CA LEU A 181 2.47 37.31 12.78
C LEU A 181 3.82 36.70 12.43
N SER A 182 4.90 37.20 13.03
CA SER A 182 6.24 36.69 12.79
C SER A 182 6.36 35.22 13.17
N THR A 183 5.80 34.82 14.32
CA THR A 183 5.82 33.43 14.77
C THR A 183 4.96 32.55 13.86
N PHE A 184 3.73 32.97 13.55
CA PHE A 184 2.81 32.21 12.69
C PHE A 184 3.36 32.02 11.28
N LEU A 185 3.87 33.08 10.65
CA LEU A 185 4.41 33.01 9.28
C LEU A 185 5.61 32.07 9.19
N LYS A 186 6.42 31.91 10.25
CA LYS A 186 7.49 30.90 10.29
C LYS A 186 6.96 29.47 10.28
N LYS A 187 5.76 29.24 10.81
CA LYS A 187 5.11 27.91 10.92
C LYS A 187 4.15 27.59 9.76
N LEU A 188 3.81 28.57 8.94
CA LEU A 188 2.89 28.41 7.80
C LEU A 188 3.58 27.83 6.55
N CYS A 189 3.11 26.70 6.05
CA CYS A 189 3.66 25.97 4.92
C CYS A 189 2.59 25.69 3.85
N PHE A 190 3.05 25.53 2.61
CA PHE A 190 2.20 25.24 1.46
C PHE A 190 2.74 24.04 0.70
N THR A 191 1.88 23.06 0.41
CA THR A 191 2.18 21.92 -0.47
C THR A 191 1.16 21.95 -1.60
N LEU A 192 1.58 22.50 -2.73
CA LEU A 192 0.70 22.78 -3.87
C LEU A 192 0.94 21.77 -4.99
N GLU A 193 0.10 21.81 -6.02
CA GLU A 193 0.24 20.98 -7.23
C GLU A 193 0.18 19.47 -7.00
N ILE A 194 -0.46 19.04 -5.91
CA ILE A 194 -0.66 17.62 -5.61
C ILE A 194 -1.81 17.07 -6.49
N ASN A 195 -1.43 16.69 -7.71
CA ASN A 195 -2.31 16.16 -8.73
C ASN A 195 -2.19 14.64 -8.81
N ASN A 196 -3.20 13.96 -9.36
CA ASN A 196 -3.20 12.51 -9.56
C ASN A 196 -2.82 11.73 -8.27
N ILE A 197 -3.38 12.15 -7.13
CA ILE A 197 -2.98 11.67 -5.79
C ILE A 197 -2.96 10.13 -5.65
N ILE A 198 -3.86 9.41 -6.32
CA ILE A 198 -3.88 7.94 -6.32
C ILE A 198 -2.62 7.35 -6.95
N ILE A 199 -2.17 7.92 -8.09
CA ILE A 199 -0.94 7.47 -8.75
C ILE A 199 0.24 7.77 -7.82
N TYR A 200 0.31 9.00 -7.29
CA TYR A 200 1.37 9.38 -6.36
C TYR A 200 1.43 8.47 -5.12
N LEU A 201 0.28 8.13 -4.53
CA LEU A 201 0.17 7.19 -3.42
C LEU A 201 0.74 5.81 -3.76
N LYS A 202 0.38 5.26 -4.92
CA LYS A 202 0.87 3.96 -5.39
C LYS A 202 2.38 4.00 -5.60
N ASP A 203 2.91 5.07 -6.19
CA ASP A 203 4.36 5.23 -6.34
C ASP A 203 5.07 5.33 -4.99
N GLN A 204 4.50 6.05 -4.01
CA GLN A 204 5.03 6.09 -2.65
C GLN A 204 5.00 4.71 -1.96
N ILE A 205 3.96 3.90 -2.19
CA ILE A 205 3.90 2.51 -1.70
C ILE A 205 5.02 1.68 -2.32
N LYS A 206 5.25 1.77 -3.63
CA LYS A 206 6.34 1.05 -4.31
C LYS A 206 7.70 1.43 -3.76
N GLU A 207 7.99 2.72 -3.71
CA GLU A 207 9.28 3.24 -3.25
C GLU A 207 9.56 2.84 -1.80
N ARG A 208 8.55 2.98 -0.92
CA ARG A 208 8.71 2.71 0.51
C ARG A 208 8.89 1.23 0.83
N TYR A 209 8.19 0.35 0.10
CA TYR A 209 8.17 -1.09 0.39
C TYR A 209 8.92 -1.94 -0.65
N MET A 210 9.65 -1.30 -1.56
CA MET A 210 10.44 -1.95 -2.62
C MET A 210 9.61 -2.90 -3.50
N ILE A 211 8.34 -2.59 -3.71
CA ILE A 211 7.43 -3.38 -4.54
C ILE A 211 7.79 -3.17 -6.01
N GLN A 212 7.95 -4.26 -6.76
CA GLN A 212 8.46 -4.22 -8.13
C GLN A 212 7.36 -4.08 -9.19
N SER A 213 6.13 -4.52 -8.89
CA SER A 213 5.03 -4.50 -9.87
C SER A 213 3.92 -3.51 -9.52
N ASP A 214 3.32 -2.94 -10.56
CA ASP A 214 2.15 -2.07 -10.45
C ASP A 214 0.95 -2.80 -9.81
N ALA A 215 0.75 -4.07 -10.15
CA ALA A 215 -0.33 -4.89 -9.62
C ALA A 215 -0.23 -5.08 -8.09
N GLN A 216 0.96 -5.41 -7.57
CA GLN A 216 1.16 -5.55 -6.12
C GLN A 216 0.99 -4.21 -5.39
N SER A 217 1.43 -3.10 -5.99
CA SER A 217 1.20 -1.77 -5.44
C SER A 217 -0.29 -1.44 -5.38
N ASP A 218 -1.05 -1.80 -6.41
CA ASP A 218 -2.49 -1.62 -6.46
C ASP A 218 -3.20 -2.44 -5.38
N ASP A 219 -2.78 -3.68 -5.17
CA ASP A 219 -3.32 -4.54 -4.12
C ASP A 219 -3.07 -3.98 -2.72
N VAL A 220 -1.85 -3.50 -2.45
CA VAL A 220 -1.53 -2.87 -1.16
C VAL A 220 -2.32 -1.57 -0.98
N PHE A 221 -2.41 -0.74 -2.01
CA PHE A 221 -3.22 0.48 -1.98
C PHE A 221 -4.69 0.17 -1.68
N ASN A 222 -5.30 -0.77 -2.41
CA ASN A 222 -6.70 -1.15 -2.23
C ASN A 222 -6.97 -1.75 -0.85
N CYS A 223 -6.05 -2.59 -0.36
CA CYS A 223 -6.10 -3.15 0.99
C CYS A 223 -6.02 -2.06 2.07
N LEU A 224 -5.07 -1.13 1.98
CA LEU A 224 -4.95 -0.02 2.92
C LEU A 224 -6.17 0.90 2.88
N PHE A 225 -6.61 1.28 1.68
CA PHE A 225 -7.76 2.15 1.46
C PHE A 225 -9.02 1.55 2.10
N SER A 226 -9.32 0.29 1.78
CA SER A 226 -10.51 -0.40 2.29
C SER A 226 -10.45 -0.58 3.80
N ASN A 227 -9.35 -1.12 4.34
CA ASN A 227 -9.22 -1.37 5.78
C ASN A 227 -9.36 -0.07 6.60
N LEU A 228 -8.67 1.01 6.21
CA LEU A 228 -8.75 2.28 6.92
C LEU A 228 -10.12 2.95 6.78
N LYS A 229 -10.77 2.90 5.60
CA LYS A 229 -12.15 3.41 5.45
C LYS A 229 -13.13 2.66 6.34
N THR A 230 -13.02 1.33 6.37
CA THR A 230 -13.88 0.48 7.23
C THR A 230 -13.63 0.80 8.70
N GLU A 231 -12.38 0.95 9.12
CA GLU A 231 -12.04 1.26 10.51
C GLU A 231 -12.60 2.63 10.94
N ILE A 232 -12.44 3.65 10.09
CA ILE A 232 -13.01 4.98 10.33
C ILE A 232 -14.54 4.92 10.43
N TYR A 233 -15.20 4.20 9.53
CA TYR A 233 -16.65 4.04 9.56
C TYR A 233 -17.10 3.38 10.87
N ASN A 234 -16.45 2.29 11.29
CA ASN A 234 -16.75 1.58 12.52
C ASN A 234 -16.60 2.52 13.72
N HIS A 235 -15.46 3.20 13.87
CA HIS A 235 -15.25 4.19 14.92
C HIS A 235 -16.36 5.24 15.00
N VAL A 236 -16.71 5.86 13.87
CA VAL A 236 -17.73 6.92 13.83
C VAL A 236 -19.12 6.37 14.15
N SER A 237 -19.46 5.19 13.63
CA SER A 237 -20.76 4.54 13.85
C SER A 237 -20.99 4.11 15.30
N GLU A 238 -19.91 3.82 16.03
CA GLU A 238 -19.92 3.56 17.48
C GLU A 238 -20.04 4.85 18.32
N GLY A 239 -20.07 6.01 17.67
CA GLY A 239 -20.21 7.31 18.32
C GLY A 239 -18.88 7.96 18.73
N ASN A 240 -17.74 7.37 18.38
CA ASN A 240 -16.44 7.99 18.59
C ASN A 240 -16.23 9.13 17.59
N ARG A 241 -16.03 10.34 18.11
CA ARG A 241 -15.84 11.55 17.29
C ARG A 241 -14.38 11.89 16.99
N SER A 242 -13.45 11.22 17.66
CA SER A 242 -12.01 11.36 17.45
C SER A 242 -11.54 10.16 16.63
N ILE A 243 -10.91 10.44 15.49
CA ILE A 243 -10.34 9.43 14.61
C ILE A 243 -8.83 9.65 14.63
N SER A 244 -8.11 8.80 15.35
CA SER A 244 -6.67 8.90 15.50
C SER A 244 -6.02 7.51 15.50
N PHE A 245 -4.87 7.39 14.87
CA PHE A 245 -4.08 6.18 14.76
C PHE A 245 -2.64 6.46 15.16
N LYS A 246 -2.07 5.59 15.99
CA LYS A 246 -0.64 5.60 16.29
C LYS A 246 0.14 5.03 15.12
N TYR A 247 1.44 5.31 15.10
CA TYR A 247 2.37 4.67 14.17
C TYR A 247 2.24 3.14 14.15
N GLU A 248 2.08 2.52 15.32
CA GLU A 248 1.94 1.07 15.44
C GLU A 248 0.67 0.55 14.76
N ASP A 249 -0.45 1.25 14.90
CA ASP A 249 -1.72 0.86 14.26
C ASP A 249 -1.57 0.88 12.72
N ILE A 250 -1.00 1.97 12.18
CA ILE A 250 -0.75 2.10 10.73
C ILE A 250 0.27 1.07 10.23
N LYS A 251 1.31 0.78 11.02
CA LYS A 251 2.29 -0.27 10.71
C LYS A 251 1.60 -1.64 10.64
N ASP A 252 0.68 -1.94 11.54
CA ASP A 252 -0.04 -3.21 11.56
C ASP A 252 -0.96 -3.35 10.33
N PHE A 253 -1.73 -2.30 10.01
CA PHE A 253 -2.52 -2.25 8.77
C PHE A 253 -1.67 -2.49 7.52
N THR A 254 -0.52 -1.81 7.44
CA THR A 254 0.36 -1.92 6.29
C THR A 254 1.01 -3.30 6.22
N SER A 255 1.47 -3.84 7.35
CA SER A 255 2.07 -5.18 7.41
C SER A 255 1.08 -6.26 7.00
N ALA A 256 -0.18 -6.15 7.43
CA ALA A 256 -1.24 -7.07 7.01
C ALA A 256 -1.49 -7.01 5.49
N CYS A 257 -1.45 -5.83 4.88
CA CYS A 257 -1.60 -5.68 3.44
C CYS A 257 -0.38 -6.19 2.66
N LEU A 258 0.84 -5.93 3.15
CA LEU A 258 2.09 -6.43 2.54
C LEU A 258 2.18 -7.96 2.62
N TYR A 259 1.76 -8.55 3.73
CA TYR A 259 1.76 -10.01 3.88
C TYR A 259 0.84 -10.70 2.85
N ARG A 260 -0.26 -10.06 2.42
CA ARG A 260 -1.15 -10.62 1.39
C ARG A 260 -0.48 -10.69 0.02
N ILE A 261 0.38 -9.74 -0.34
CA ILE A 261 1.06 -9.71 -1.64
C ILE A 261 2.35 -10.53 -1.67
N ASN A 262 2.90 -10.92 -0.51
CA ASN A 262 4.08 -11.78 -0.40
C ASN A 262 3.75 -13.28 -0.46
N LYS A 263 2.54 -13.63 -0.90
CA LYS A 263 2.14 -15.04 -1.06
C LYS A 263 2.35 -15.47 -2.51
N PRO A 264 2.96 -16.66 -2.74
CA PRO A 264 3.04 -17.25 -4.08
C PRO A 264 1.68 -17.35 -4.74
N LEU A 265 1.50 -16.72 -5.90
CA LEU A 265 0.26 -16.87 -6.66
C LEU A 265 0.35 -18.14 -7.51
N VAL A 266 -0.52 -19.11 -7.25
CA VAL A 266 -0.64 -20.30 -8.12
C VAL A 266 -1.17 -19.89 -9.49
N ARG A 267 -0.36 -20.10 -10.52
CA ARG A 267 -0.63 -19.73 -11.91
C ARG A 267 -0.99 -20.96 -12.74
N THR A 268 -1.92 -20.76 -13.67
CA THR A 268 -2.22 -21.66 -14.77
C THR A 268 -1.66 -21.07 -16.06
N TYR A 269 -1.14 -21.92 -16.95
CA TYR A 269 -0.56 -21.49 -18.23
C TYR A 269 -1.39 -22.05 -19.38
N GLU A 270 -1.63 -21.22 -20.40
CA GLU A 270 -2.36 -21.65 -21.61
C GLU A 270 -1.59 -22.75 -22.36
N THR A 271 -0.26 -22.66 -22.34
CA THR A 271 0.64 -23.65 -22.93
C THR A 271 1.73 -24.05 -21.93
N LEU A 272 2.06 -25.33 -21.90
CA LEU A 272 3.19 -25.88 -21.16
C LEU A 272 4.20 -26.43 -22.16
N ASP A 273 5.46 -26.08 -21.97
CA ASP A 273 6.56 -26.60 -22.80
C ASP A 273 6.94 -28.00 -22.30
N LEU A 274 6.59 -29.02 -23.09
CA LEU A 274 6.86 -30.41 -22.76
C LEU A 274 8.14 -30.87 -23.47
N PRO A 275 8.99 -31.69 -22.83
CA PRO A 275 10.18 -32.23 -23.49
C PRO A 275 9.80 -33.13 -24.67
N ASP A 276 10.64 -33.12 -25.71
CA ASP A 276 10.40 -33.90 -26.95
C ASP A 276 10.28 -35.41 -26.67
N ASN A 277 11.14 -35.94 -25.81
CA ASN A 277 11.13 -37.36 -25.41
C ASN A 277 10.60 -37.52 -24.00
N LEU A 278 9.32 -37.85 -23.88
CA LEU A 278 8.66 -37.92 -22.58
C LEU A 278 9.15 -39.12 -21.73
N GLU A 279 9.44 -40.27 -22.35
CA GLU A 279 9.93 -41.46 -21.64
C GLU A 279 11.39 -41.33 -21.18
N ASP A 280 12.15 -40.38 -21.71
CA ASP A 280 13.56 -40.21 -21.33
C ASP A 280 13.74 -39.58 -19.95
N GLN A 281 12.67 -39.01 -19.39
CA GLN A 281 12.66 -38.37 -18.08
C GLN A 281 12.88 -39.41 -16.98
N ASN A 282 13.78 -39.13 -16.03
CA ASN A 282 14.18 -40.06 -14.97
C ASN A 282 12.99 -40.49 -14.11
N PHE A 283 12.06 -39.57 -13.82
CA PHE A 283 10.89 -39.93 -13.01
C PHE A 283 9.97 -40.91 -13.76
N ILE A 284 9.80 -40.78 -15.09
CA ILE A 284 9.01 -41.72 -15.90
C ILE A 284 9.66 -43.10 -15.93
N LYS A 285 10.98 -43.17 -16.15
CA LYS A 285 11.72 -44.44 -16.09
C LYS A 285 11.52 -45.16 -14.76
N GLN A 286 11.62 -44.42 -13.65
CA GLN A 286 11.38 -45.00 -12.33
C GLN A 286 9.92 -45.46 -12.13
N LEU A 287 8.93 -44.75 -12.68
CA LEU A 287 7.52 -45.17 -12.63
C LEU A 287 7.27 -46.44 -13.45
N ILE A 288 7.94 -46.59 -14.59
CA ILE A 288 7.90 -47.81 -15.40
C ILE A 288 8.54 -48.98 -14.63
N ASP A 289 9.69 -48.76 -13.97
CA ASP A 289 10.39 -49.79 -13.20
C ASP A 289 9.54 -50.38 -12.06
N ILE A 290 8.78 -49.52 -11.37
CA ILE A 290 7.87 -49.98 -10.31
C ILE A 290 6.52 -50.48 -10.86
N GLY A 291 6.30 -50.42 -12.17
CA GLY A 291 5.09 -50.87 -12.84
C GLY A 291 3.86 -49.98 -12.62
N ASP A 292 4.04 -48.71 -12.27
CA ASP A 292 2.97 -47.71 -12.14
C ASP A 292 2.50 -47.22 -13.53
N VAL A 293 3.45 -47.08 -14.46
CA VAL A 293 3.21 -46.64 -15.84
C VAL A 293 3.67 -47.74 -16.80
N GLN A 294 2.89 -48.05 -17.82
CA GLN A 294 3.31 -48.98 -18.86
C GLN A 294 4.17 -48.26 -19.91
N GLN A 295 5.17 -48.95 -20.45
CA GLN A 295 5.93 -48.44 -21.59
C GLN A 295 4.99 -48.17 -22.77
N GLY A 296 5.08 -46.97 -23.37
CA GLY A 296 4.17 -46.52 -24.43
C GLY A 296 2.83 -45.95 -23.98
N ASP A 297 2.53 -45.90 -22.66
CA ASP A 297 1.32 -45.25 -22.13
C ASP A 297 1.42 -43.71 -22.24
N THR A 298 1.21 -43.24 -23.46
CA THR A 298 1.45 -41.85 -23.84
C THR A 298 0.54 -40.89 -23.07
N GLU A 299 -0.70 -41.29 -22.76
CA GLU A 299 -1.67 -40.43 -22.08
C GLU A 299 -1.23 -40.14 -20.64
N THR A 300 -0.96 -41.20 -19.85
CA THR A 300 -0.50 -41.07 -18.46
C THR A 300 0.86 -40.35 -18.38
N ILE A 301 1.77 -40.66 -19.30
CA ILE A 301 3.09 -40.02 -19.35
C ILE A 301 2.96 -38.51 -19.62
N ILE A 302 2.09 -38.10 -20.56
CA ILE A 302 1.81 -36.69 -20.83
C ILE A 302 1.22 -36.01 -19.59
N GLU A 303 0.24 -36.64 -18.94
CA GLU A 303 -0.41 -36.09 -17.75
C GLU A 303 0.60 -35.83 -16.62
N TYR A 304 1.39 -36.84 -16.23
CA TYR A 304 2.36 -36.68 -15.15
C TYR A 304 3.49 -35.71 -15.50
N THR A 305 3.87 -35.65 -16.78
CA THR A 305 4.83 -34.64 -17.25
C THR A 305 4.25 -33.23 -17.12
N LYS A 306 2.98 -33.01 -17.45
CA LYS A 306 2.32 -31.70 -17.25
C LYS A 306 2.32 -31.29 -15.78
N PHE A 307 2.08 -32.22 -14.86
CA PHE A 307 2.09 -31.92 -13.42
C PHE A 307 3.48 -31.42 -12.98
N LYS A 308 4.53 -32.13 -13.41
CA LYS A 308 5.92 -31.75 -13.14
C LYS A 308 6.25 -30.36 -13.71
N VAL A 309 5.96 -30.13 -14.99
CA VAL A 309 6.28 -28.88 -15.69
C VAL A 309 5.50 -27.70 -15.09
N LEU A 310 4.21 -27.89 -14.78
CA LEU A 310 3.38 -26.85 -14.16
C LEU A 310 3.94 -26.41 -12.80
N MET A 311 4.37 -27.36 -11.96
CA MET A 311 4.98 -27.04 -10.68
C MET A 311 6.34 -26.33 -10.85
N ALA A 312 7.18 -26.79 -11.78
CA ALA A 312 8.47 -26.18 -12.06
C ALA A 312 8.33 -24.73 -12.57
N GLN A 313 7.35 -24.48 -13.45
CA GLN A 313 7.08 -23.13 -13.96
C GLN A 313 6.55 -22.22 -12.85
N ASN A 314 5.61 -22.69 -12.02
CA ASN A 314 5.17 -21.95 -10.84
C ASN A 314 6.33 -21.59 -9.91
N MET A 315 7.20 -22.56 -9.59
CA MET A 315 8.38 -22.33 -8.74
C MET A 315 9.31 -21.26 -9.32
N LYS A 316 9.55 -21.30 -10.63
CA LYS A 316 10.36 -20.31 -11.35
C LYS A 316 9.73 -18.92 -11.32
N ASP A 317 8.43 -18.81 -11.59
CA ASP A 317 7.71 -17.55 -11.56
C ASP A 317 7.69 -16.97 -10.14
N TRP A 318 7.50 -17.80 -9.11
CA TRP A 318 7.54 -17.34 -7.71
C TRP A 318 8.91 -16.80 -7.32
N GLU A 319 10.00 -17.42 -7.78
CA GLU A 319 11.35 -16.90 -7.55
C GLU A 319 11.62 -15.60 -8.33
N GLN A 320 11.23 -15.55 -9.61
CA GLN A 320 11.45 -14.38 -10.48
C GLN A 320 10.64 -13.16 -10.03
N ASN A 321 9.43 -13.37 -9.50
CA ASN A 321 8.56 -12.32 -8.99
C ASN A 321 8.79 -12.02 -7.49
N HIS A 322 9.80 -12.63 -6.87
CA HIS A 322 10.12 -12.49 -5.44
C HIS A 322 8.98 -12.88 -4.48
N GLU A 323 8.05 -13.72 -4.94
CA GLU A 323 6.95 -14.27 -4.13
C GLU A 323 7.43 -15.45 -3.26
N LEU A 324 8.58 -16.05 -3.61
CA LEU A 324 9.23 -17.10 -2.84
C LEU A 324 10.72 -16.80 -2.65
N LEU A 325 11.13 -16.69 -1.39
CA LEU A 325 12.54 -16.51 -1.03
C LEU A 325 13.32 -17.83 -1.23
N PRO A 326 14.62 -17.77 -1.60
CA PRO A 326 15.44 -18.96 -1.77
C PRO A 326 15.49 -19.86 -0.53
N THR A 327 15.54 -19.27 0.67
CA THR A 327 15.53 -20.01 1.94
C THR A 327 14.21 -20.75 2.17
N SER A 328 13.08 -20.11 1.85
CA SER A 328 11.75 -20.72 1.92
C SER A 328 11.60 -21.87 0.91
N LYS A 329 12.14 -21.70 -0.31
CA LYS A 329 12.19 -22.77 -1.31
C LYS A 329 13.00 -23.97 -0.82
N THR A 330 14.19 -23.74 -0.27
CA THR A 330 15.02 -24.83 0.30
C THR A 330 14.27 -25.56 1.41
N ALA A 331 13.68 -24.83 2.35
CA ALA A 331 12.90 -25.43 3.45
C ALA A 331 11.71 -26.24 2.94
N PHE A 332 11.01 -25.76 1.91
CA PHE A 332 9.93 -26.50 1.25
C PHE A 332 10.42 -27.81 0.63
N ILE A 333 11.51 -27.77 -0.14
CA ILE A 333 12.11 -28.95 -0.78
C ILE A 333 12.56 -29.97 0.27
N ASP A 334 13.26 -29.53 1.32
CA ASP A 334 13.72 -30.41 2.41
C ASP A 334 12.56 -31.09 3.12
N ASN A 335 11.45 -30.37 3.32
CA ASN A 335 10.23 -30.93 3.88
C ASN A 335 9.60 -32.00 2.98
N CYS A 336 9.55 -31.76 1.66
CA CYS A 336 9.07 -32.75 0.69
C CYS A 336 9.94 -34.02 0.73
N ILE A 337 11.27 -33.88 0.72
CA ILE A 337 12.20 -35.01 0.81
C ILE A 337 12.01 -35.76 2.13
N LEU A 338 11.80 -35.06 3.25
CA LEU A 338 11.54 -35.70 4.55
C LEU A 338 10.22 -36.50 4.54
N LYS A 339 9.14 -35.94 3.98
CA LYS A 339 7.86 -36.63 3.83
C LYS A 339 8.03 -37.91 2.99
N TRP A 340 8.67 -37.80 1.83
CA TRP A 340 9.02 -38.96 1.00
C TRP A 340 9.85 -39.98 1.76
N LYS A 341 10.93 -39.56 2.42
CA LYS A 341 11.82 -40.46 3.16
C LYS A 341 11.09 -41.28 4.22
N ASN A 342 10.15 -40.65 4.94
CA ASN A 342 9.36 -41.33 5.96
C ASN A 342 8.46 -42.41 5.37
N ILE A 343 7.78 -42.11 4.25
CA ILE A 343 6.89 -43.05 3.56
C ILE A 343 7.67 -44.15 2.84
N HIS A 344 8.76 -43.78 2.16
CA HIS A 344 9.66 -44.74 1.52
C HIS A 344 10.20 -45.74 2.55
N THR A 345 10.69 -45.24 3.69
CA THR A 345 11.17 -46.08 4.80
C THR A 345 10.05 -46.97 5.35
N LYS A 346 8.82 -46.47 5.47
CA LYS A 346 7.67 -47.24 5.97
C LYS A 346 7.40 -48.47 5.10
N HIS A 347 7.32 -48.29 3.77
CA HIS A 347 6.98 -49.38 2.84
C HIS A 347 8.15 -50.31 2.54
N HIS A 348 9.38 -49.80 2.57
CA HIS A 348 10.58 -50.59 2.25
C HIS A 348 11.25 -51.23 3.47
N ARG A 349 10.85 -50.91 4.71
CA ARG A 349 11.40 -51.50 5.94
C ARG A 349 11.53 -53.04 5.90
N PRO A 350 10.57 -53.82 5.35
CA PRO A 350 10.71 -55.27 5.29
C PRO A 350 11.92 -55.76 4.48
N ALA A 351 12.36 -54.98 3.49
CA ALA A 351 13.53 -55.30 2.65
C ALA A 351 14.86 -55.15 3.40
N PHE A 352 14.90 -54.41 4.51
CA PHE A 352 16.14 -54.16 5.24
C PHE A 352 16.64 -55.38 6.02
N ASN A 353 15.75 -56.29 6.40
CA ASN A 353 16.06 -57.43 7.26
C ASN A 353 15.85 -58.79 6.57
N SER A 354 15.41 -58.80 5.30
CA SER A 354 15.11 -60.04 4.58
C SER A 354 15.24 -59.85 3.07
N THR A 355 15.71 -60.89 2.38
CA THR A 355 15.69 -60.93 0.92
C THR A 355 14.25 -61.07 0.45
N LEU A 356 13.70 -59.99 -0.11
CA LEU A 356 12.38 -59.98 -0.71
C LEU A 356 12.45 -60.39 -2.18
N THR A 357 11.34 -60.92 -2.68
CA THR A 357 11.16 -61.14 -4.13
C THR A 357 11.04 -59.80 -4.84
N GLU A 358 11.44 -59.73 -6.11
CA GLU A 358 11.29 -58.53 -6.94
C GLU A 358 9.86 -57.99 -6.91
N GLU A 359 8.87 -58.86 -6.98
CA GLU A 359 7.45 -58.45 -6.91
C GLU A 359 7.08 -57.72 -5.60
N LYS A 360 7.67 -58.12 -4.48
CA LYS A 360 7.41 -57.46 -3.18
C LYS A 360 8.12 -56.12 -3.10
N LEU A 361 9.31 -55.99 -3.71
CA LEU A 361 10.03 -54.72 -3.81
C LEU A 361 9.28 -53.73 -4.70
N ARG A 362 8.78 -54.21 -5.85
CA ARG A 362 7.93 -53.46 -6.75
C ARG A 362 6.66 -52.95 -6.06
N GLN A 363 5.96 -53.83 -5.35
CA GLN A 363 4.78 -53.46 -4.59
C GLN A 363 5.07 -52.43 -3.47
N ALA A 364 6.24 -52.50 -2.83
CA ALA A 364 6.65 -51.49 -1.85
C ALA A 364 6.86 -50.11 -2.51
N GLY A 365 7.41 -50.07 -3.72
CA GLY A 365 7.52 -48.86 -4.54
C GLY A 365 6.17 -48.26 -4.91
N LEU A 366 5.23 -49.09 -5.39
CA LEU A 366 3.85 -48.69 -5.70
C LEU A 366 3.15 -48.11 -4.47
N ASN A 367 3.19 -48.81 -3.34
CA ASN A 367 2.56 -48.34 -2.10
C ASN A 367 3.17 -47.01 -1.60
N CYS A 368 4.48 -46.83 -1.79
CA CYS A 368 5.15 -45.57 -1.48
C CYS A 368 4.64 -44.42 -2.35
N LEU A 369 4.52 -44.65 -3.66
CA LEU A 369 4.02 -43.66 -4.60
C LEU A 369 2.56 -43.30 -4.33
N ASP A 370 1.70 -44.31 -4.12
CA ASP A 370 0.27 -44.11 -3.83
C ASP A 370 0.06 -43.27 -2.57
N GLU A 371 0.81 -43.55 -1.50
CA GLU A 371 0.71 -42.75 -0.27
C GLU A 371 1.25 -41.33 -0.45
N ILE A 372 2.27 -41.13 -1.29
CA ILE A 372 2.79 -39.80 -1.62
C ILE A 372 1.78 -38.98 -2.42
N ARG A 373 1.05 -39.60 -3.36
CA ARG A 373 0.02 -38.94 -4.18
C ARG A 373 -1.17 -38.40 -3.39
N LEU A 374 -1.33 -38.84 -2.14
CA LEU A 374 -2.36 -38.37 -1.21
C LEU A 374 -1.89 -37.19 -0.35
N ILE A 375 -0.63 -36.75 -0.47
CA ILE A 375 -0.11 -35.62 0.31
C ILE A 375 -0.46 -34.31 -0.38
N GLU A 376 -1.18 -33.45 0.34
CA GLU A 376 -1.30 -32.03 0.00
C GLU A 376 -0.08 -31.27 0.54
N LEU A 377 0.60 -30.57 -0.36
CA LEU A 377 1.73 -29.71 -0.03
C LEU A 377 1.27 -28.26 0.18
N SER A 378 2.08 -27.50 0.91
CA SER A 378 1.92 -26.05 1.01
C SER A 378 3.27 -25.37 0.86
N VAL A 379 3.27 -24.24 0.17
CA VAL A 379 4.43 -23.34 0.04
C VAL A 379 4.08 -22.07 0.80
N SER A 380 4.81 -21.80 1.88
CA SER A 380 4.42 -20.79 2.87
C SER A 380 3.01 -21.10 3.40
N ASP A 381 2.02 -20.26 3.09
CA ASP A 381 0.61 -20.43 3.50
C ASP A 381 -0.33 -20.72 2.32
N VAL A 382 0.24 -21.09 1.16
CA VAL A 382 -0.51 -21.39 -0.06
C VAL A 382 -0.61 -22.89 -0.22
N SER A 383 -1.83 -23.42 -0.12
CA SER A 383 -2.10 -24.84 -0.36
C SER A 383 -1.94 -25.15 -1.84
N LEU A 384 -1.22 -26.22 -2.14
CA LEU A 384 -1.09 -26.76 -3.48
C LEU A 384 -2.13 -27.85 -3.67
N ASP A 385 -2.78 -27.88 -4.84
CA ASP A 385 -3.67 -28.98 -5.19
C ASP A 385 -2.87 -30.28 -5.44
N SER A 386 -3.59 -31.37 -5.71
CA SER A 386 -2.95 -32.67 -5.99
C SER A 386 -2.07 -32.62 -7.24
N MET A 387 -2.39 -31.78 -8.21
CA MET A 387 -1.62 -31.65 -9.45
C MET A 387 -0.22 -31.11 -9.17
N LEU A 388 -0.14 -29.97 -8.48
CA LEU A 388 1.11 -29.32 -8.11
C LEU A 388 1.88 -30.11 -7.06
N SER A 389 1.16 -30.69 -6.09
CA SER A 389 1.78 -31.51 -5.04
C SER A 389 2.49 -32.73 -5.64
N ASN A 390 1.83 -33.46 -6.55
CA ASN A 390 2.42 -34.60 -7.25
C ASN A 390 3.54 -34.15 -8.18
N GLY A 391 3.33 -33.03 -8.90
CA GLY A 391 4.33 -32.42 -9.76
C GLY A 391 5.66 -32.13 -9.03
N GLN A 392 5.60 -31.68 -7.78
CA GLN A 392 6.81 -31.45 -6.97
C GLN A 392 7.58 -32.74 -6.71
N PHE A 393 6.91 -33.84 -6.37
CA PHE A 393 7.59 -35.12 -6.15
C PHE A 393 8.14 -35.71 -7.45
N TYR A 394 7.42 -35.56 -8.56
CA TYR A 394 7.92 -35.96 -9.88
C TYR A 394 9.17 -35.16 -10.27
N SER A 395 9.21 -33.85 -9.98
CA SER A 395 10.40 -33.01 -10.19
C SER A 395 11.59 -33.51 -9.35
N LEU A 396 11.38 -33.82 -8.06
CA LEU A 396 12.44 -34.34 -7.20
C LEU A 396 12.95 -35.72 -7.65
N SER A 397 12.06 -36.59 -8.13
CA SER A 397 12.42 -37.90 -8.66
C SER A 397 13.20 -37.76 -9.97
N ASP A 398 12.82 -36.79 -10.81
CA ASP A 398 13.49 -36.51 -12.08
C ASP A 398 14.92 -35.96 -11.88
N GLU A 399 15.09 -35.11 -10.87
CA GLU A 399 16.38 -34.59 -10.40
C GLU A 399 17.19 -35.61 -9.57
N LEU A 400 16.70 -36.85 -9.43
CA LEU A 400 17.33 -37.93 -8.65
C LEU A 400 17.61 -37.57 -7.18
N LYS A 401 16.81 -36.64 -6.61
CA LYS A 401 16.83 -36.32 -5.17
C LYS A 401 16.06 -37.35 -4.35
N ILE A 402 15.09 -38.01 -4.97
CA ILE A 402 14.30 -39.11 -4.42
C ILE A 402 14.15 -40.22 -5.46
N GLY A 403 13.67 -41.39 -5.04
CA GLY A 403 13.21 -42.41 -5.97
C GLY A 403 12.19 -43.38 -5.39
N TRP A 404 11.59 -44.20 -6.24
CA TRP A 404 10.42 -45.01 -5.84
C TRP A 404 10.79 -46.43 -5.43
N ALA A 405 11.69 -47.08 -6.18
CA ALA A 405 12.18 -48.42 -5.86
C ALA A 405 13.04 -48.45 -4.60
N HIS A 406 13.34 -49.64 -4.07
CA HIS A 406 14.25 -49.81 -2.92
C HIS A 406 15.69 -49.40 -3.25
N ASP A 407 16.14 -49.79 -4.43
CA ASP A 407 17.50 -49.72 -4.95
C ASP A 407 17.70 -48.59 -5.98
N TRP A 408 16.75 -47.65 -6.05
CA TRP A 408 16.75 -46.53 -7.01
C TRP A 408 18.08 -45.79 -7.10
N LYS A 409 18.83 -45.67 -5.99
CA LYS A 409 20.16 -45.05 -5.99
C LYS A 409 21.15 -45.83 -6.84
N THR A 410 21.18 -47.16 -6.73
CA THR A 410 22.10 -47.99 -7.51
C THR A 410 21.73 -47.98 -9.00
N SER A 411 20.44 -47.85 -9.30
CA SER A 411 19.94 -47.88 -10.68
C SER A 411 20.11 -46.56 -11.43
N TYR A 412 20.20 -45.42 -10.71
CA TYR A 412 20.15 -44.09 -11.32
C TYR A 412 21.26 -43.10 -10.91
N LEU A 413 22.00 -43.33 -9.81
CA LEU A 413 23.13 -42.50 -9.37
C LEU A 413 24.46 -43.22 -9.57
#